data_AF-A0A455UE03-F1
#
_entry.id   AF-A0A455UE03-F1
#
_cell.length_a   1.000
_cell.length_b   1.000
_cell.length_c   1.000
_cell.angle_alpha   90.00
_cell.angle_beta   90.00
_cell.angle_gamma   90.00
#
_symmetry.space_group_name_H-M   'P 1'
#
loop_
_entity.id
_entity.type
_entity.pdbx_description
1 polymer ?
#
loop_
_entity_poly.entity_id
_entity_poly.type
_entity_poly.pdbx_seq_one_letter_code
_entity_poly.pdbx_strand_id
1 'polypeptide(L)' 'MRLSIEKANADATQVWNDEHPMVAVSFAELTALLTPYFEVHVFEHNYETIIPWDNVSGNAIFVCVKR' A
#
# COMPACT_ATOMS: atom_id res chain seq x y z
N MET A 1 1.08 -1.74 -13.79
CA MET A 1 1.30 -3.20 -13.78
C MET A 1 0.09 -3.82 -14.46
N ARG A 2 0.27 -4.77 -15.39
CA ARG A 2 -0.84 -5.43 -16.10
C ARG A 2 -1.02 -6.82 -15.51
N LEU A 3 -2.09 -7.03 -14.76
CA LEU A 3 -2.43 -8.33 -14.19
C LEU A 3 -3.54 -8.95 -15.05
N SER A 4 -3.29 -10.14 -15.59
CA SER A 4 -4.32 -10.96 -16.24
C SER A 4 -4.61 -12.16 -15.36
N ILE A 5 -5.88 -12.37 -15.03
CA ILE A 5 -6.35 -13.54 -14.29
C ILE A 5 -7.24 -14.33 -15.23
N GLU A 6 -6.93 -15.62 -15.41
CA GLU A 6 -7.71 -16.52 -16.26
C GLU A 6 -8.31 -17.65 -15.42
N LYS A 7 -9.59 -17.96 -15.68
CA LYS A 7 -10.29 -19.10 -15.07
C LYS A 7 -10.99 -19.91 -16.15
N ALA A 8 -10.50 -21.13 -16.39
CA ALA A 8 -11.08 -22.07 -17.34
C ALA A 8 -11.93 -23.14 -16.64
N ASN A 9 -13.12 -23.40 -17.18
CA ASN A 9 -13.97 -24.55 -16.87
C ASN A 9 -14.35 -25.27 -18.17
N ALA A 10 -14.99 -26.45 -18.08
CA ALA A 10 -15.34 -27.28 -19.24
C ALA A 10 -16.15 -26.54 -20.34
N ASP A 11 -16.90 -25.50 -19.96
CA ASP A 11 -17.76 -24.76 -20.88
C ASP A 11 -17.13 -23.45 -21.41
N ALA A 12 -16.20 -22.83 -20.67
CA ALA A 12 -15.62 -21.53 -21.05
C ALA A 12 -14.40 -21.13 -20.20
N THR A 13 -13.61 -20.21 -20.77
CA THR A 13 -12.54 -19.47 -20.09
C THR A 13 -12.96 -18.03 -19.85
N GLN A 14 -12.89 -17.59 -18.59
CA GLN A 14 -13.10 -16.20 -18.17
C GLN A 14 -11.73 -15.53 -18.00
N VAL A 15 -11.61 -14.28 -18.46
CA VAL A 15 -10.37 -13.49 -18.37
C VAL A 15 -10.69 -12.14 -17.76
N TRP A 16 -9.93 -11.74 -16.74
CA TRP A 16 -9.96 -10.41 -16.14
C TRP A 16 -8.63 -9.72 -16.37
N ASN A 17 -8.67 -8.55 -17.02
CA ASN A 17 -7.50 -7.70 -17.22
C ASN A 17 -7.59 -6.50 -16.29
N ASP A 18 -6.61 -6.36 -15.41
CA ASP A 18 -6.49 -5.25 -14.47
C ASP A 18 -5.25 -4.40 -14.82
N GLU A 19 -5.46 -3.10 -15.10
CA GLU A 19 -4.40 -2.13 -15.35
C GLU A 19 -4.69 -0.85 -14.56
N HIS A 20 -3.85 -0.60 -13.56
CA HIS A 20 -3.92 0.60 -12.75
C HIS A 20 -2.58 1.36 -12.80
N PRO A 21 -2.58 2.66 -13.12
CA PRO A 21 -1.39 3.49 -13.00
C PRO A 21 -1.02 3.61 -11.52
N MET A 22 0.20 3.20 -11.18
CA MET A 22 0.76 3.35 -9.84
C MET A 22 1.92 4.32 -9.91
N VAL A 23 1.98 5.26 -8.96
CA VAL A 23 3.10 6.18 -8.79
C VAL A 23 3.93 5.69 -7.62
N ALA A 24 5.23 5.49 -7.83
CA ALA A 24 6.15 5.15 -6.76
C ALA A 24 6.43 6.41 -5.92
N VAL A 25 6.23 6.32 -4.61
CA VAL A 25 6.48 7.40 -3.65
C VAL A 25 7.25 6.80 -2.48
N SER A 26 8.33 7.46 -2.05
CA SER A 26 9.09 7.05 -0.87
C SER A 26 8.34 7.40 0.42
N PHE A 27 8.70 6.74 1.53
CA PHE A 27 8.05 7.02 2.82
C PHE A 27 8.32 8.45 3.29
N ALA A 28 9.49 9.00 2.97
CA ALA A 28 9.83 10.39 3.26
C ALA A 28 8.95 11.37 2.48
N GLU A 29 8.74 11.14 1.18
CA GLU A 29 7.87 11.97 0.34
C GLU A 29 6.41 11.89 0.80
N LEU A 30 5.92 10.70 1.11
CA LEU A 30 4.55 10.52 1.60
C LEU A 30 4.34 11.19 2.97
N THR A 31 5.32 11.09 3.88
CA THR A 31 5.28 11.78 5.18
C THR A 31 5.23 13.29 4.99
N ALA A 32 6.09 13.84 4.12
CA ALA A 32 6.13 15.27 3.83
C ALA A 32 4.81 15.78 3.22
N LEU A 33 4.16 14.98 2.37
CA LEU A 33 2.87 15.32 1.77
C LEU A 33 1.73 15.37 2.80
N LEU A 34 1.76 14.51 3.82
CA LEU A 34 0.71 14.36 4.83
C LEU A 34 0.87 15.31 6.03
N THR A 35 2.12 15.61 6.41
CA THR A 35 2.47 16.45 7.58
C THR A 35 1.72 17.80 7.65
N PRO A 36 1.41 18.51 6.56
CA PRO A 36 0.65 19.76 6.63
C PRO A 36 -0.77 19.61 7.17
N TYR A 37 -1.38 18.43 7.03
CA TYR A 37 -2.79 18.19 7.34
C TYR A 37 -2.98 17.36 8.62
N PHE A 38 -1.97 16.57 9.00
CA PHE A 38 -2.09 15.56 10.05
C PHE A 38 -0.90 15.60 11.03
N GLU A 39 -1.10 15.02 12.20
CA GLU A 39 -0.02 14.38 12.94
C GLU A 39 0.18 12.97 12.35
N VAL A 40 1.38 12.70 11.84
CA VAL A 40 1.68 11.49 11.08
C VAL A 40 2.53 10.55 11.92
N HIS A 41 2.06 9.31 12.09
CA HIS A 41 2.84 8.22 12.68
C HIS A 41 3.07 7.13 11.63
N VAL A 42 4.27 6.55 11.63
CA VAL A 42 4.64 5.46 10.73
C VAL A 42 4.98 4.23 11.58
N PHE A 43 4.25 3.14 11.33
CA PHE A 43 4.43 1.87 12.03
C PHE A 43 4.86 0.78 11.06
N GLU A 44 5.51 -0.26 11.56
CA GLU A 44 5.76 -1.45 10.77
C GLU A 44 4.45 -2.14 10.38
N HIS A 45 4.48 -2.80 9.23
CA HIS A 45 3.42 -3.71 8.84
C HIS A 45 3.56 -5.06 9.58
N ASN A 46 3.42 -5.01 10.90
CA ASN A 46 3.44 -6.17 11.79
C ASN A 46 2.00 -6.46 12.25
N TYR A 47 1.52 -7.67 11.96
CA TYR A 47 0.12 -8.08 12.22
C TYR A 47 -0.16 -8.42 13.69
N GLU A 48 0.87 -8.50 14.53
CA GLU A 48 0.74 -8.86 15.95
C GLU A 48 0.88 -7.63 16.85
N THR A 49 1.76 -6.70 16.49
CA THR A 49 2.10 -5.55 17.33
C THR A 49 2.19 -4.26 16.54
N ILE A 50 1.70 -3.16 17.13
CA ILE A 50 1.89 -1.80 16.59
C ILE A 50 3.23 -1.28 17.09
N ILE A 51 4.24 -1.30 16.24
CA ILE A 51 5.61 -0.87 16.55
C ILE A 51 6.06 0.23 15.58
N PRO A 52 6.81 1.25 16.06
CA PRO A 52 7.35 2.28 15.20
C PRO A 52 8.18 1.67 14.08
N TRP A 53 8.08 2.22 12.88
CA TRP A 53 8.85 1.74 11.74
C TRP A 53 10.35 1.97 11.96
N ASP A 54 11.15 0.91 11.83
CA ASP A 54 12.58 0.88 12.10
C ASP A 54 13.48 1.20 10.89
N ASN A 55 12.88 1.66 9.79
CA ASN A 55 13.56 1.93 8.51
C ASN A 55 14.02 0.68 7.73
N VAL A 56 13.70 -0.53 8.17
CA VAL A 56 14.09 -1.81 7.52
C VAL A 56 12.94 -2.44 6.75
N SER A 57 11.72 -2.36 7.29
CA SER A 57 10.55 -2.98 6.66
C SER A 57 10.14 -2.30 5.34
N GLY A 58 9.96 -3.10 4.28
CA GLY A 58 9.53 -2.61 2.95
C GLY A 58 8.07 -2.17 2.86
N ASN A 59 7.25 -2.48 3.87
CA ASN A 59 5.87 -2.03 4.00
C ASN A 59 5.68 -1.36 5.37
N ALA A 60 4.88 -0.30 5.40
CA ALA A 60 4.56 0.44 6.62
C ALA A 60 3.09 0.87 6.64
N ILE A 61 2.58 1.08 7.85
CA ILE A 61 1.25 1.62 8.10
C ILE A 61 1.39 3.10 8.47
N PHE A 62 0.77 3.97 7.68
CA PHE A 62 0.68 5.41 7.97
C PHE A 62 -0.61 5.70 8.74
N VAL A 63 -0.48 6.23 9.95
CA VAL A 63 -1.60 6.65 10.79
C VAL A 63 -1.61 8.18 10.85
N CYS A 64 -2.70 8.76 10.36
CA CYS A 64 -2.89 10.20 10.27
C CYS A 64 -3.96 10.63 11.28
N VAL A 65 -3.56 11.39 12.30
CA VAL A 65 -4.50 12.01 13.25
C VAL A 65 -4.77 13.44 12.79
N LYS A 66 -6.04 13.80 12.65
CA LYS A 66 -6.43 15.16 12.29
C LYS A 66 -6.09 16.11 13.43
N ARG A 67 -5.41 17.21 13.11
CA ARG A 67 -5.09 18.28 14.05
C ARG A 67 -6.33 19.05 14.51
#